data_AF-A0AAF3JAD8-F1
#
_entry.id   AF-A0AAF3JAD8-F1
#
_cell.length_a   1.000
_cell.length_b   1.000
_cell.length_c   1.000
_cell.angle_alpha   90.00
_cell.angle_beta   90.00
_cell.angle_gamma   90.00
#
_symmetry.space_group_name_H-M   'P 1'
#
loop_
_entity.id
_entity.type
_entity.pdbx_description
1 polymer ?
#
loop_
_entity_poly.entity_id
_entity_poly.type
_entity_poly.pdbx_seq_one_letter_code
_entity_poly.pdbx_strand_id
1 'polypeptide(L)'
;MEDITFMSSIAEVALTAYAYSQMGTGFSFGLSKLNLSNHVFFMTLAHALTGRALMQFRLTRSIQDHAFRHTLAIISIGFAWFSLKQAGMAYSLSGFLMLGLQGVYILMAILTGLIVLAPQLFPDNFLGKFFPLHMWAGKTFWWLHSLQLLYTHFIVGRKTGELGCWMLCPETYQSAYHGALIMIFISAFSTYYVLTNKPPPHINLRNPVKEKL
;
A
#
# COMPACT_ATOMS: atom_id res chain seq x y z
N MET A 1 -18.62 -6.27 6.30
CA MET A 1 -17.47 -6.30 5.36
C MET A 1 -16.68 -5.00 5.35
N GLU A 2 -17.33 -3.83 5.30
CA GLU A 2 -16.62 -2.54 5.34
C GLU A 2 -15.85 -2.31 6.65
N ASP A 3 -16.43 -2.74 7.77
CA ASP A 3 -15.79 -2.74 9.09
C ASP A 3 -14.60 -3.69 9.14
N ILE A 4 -14.70 -4.85 8.51
CA ILE A 4 -13.61 -5.85 8.47
C ILE A 4 -12.42 -5.28 7.72
N THR A 5 -12.61 -4.67 6.55
CA THR A 5 -11.46 -4.12 5.83
C THR A 5 -10.88 -2.89 6.50
N PHE A 6 -11.69 -2.08 7.20
CA PHE A 6 -11.16 -0.98 7.99
C PHE A 6 -10.31 -1.48 9.16
N MET A 7 -10.86 -2.42 9.93
CA MET A 7 -10.18 -3.00 11.09
C MET A 7 -8.95 -3.80 10.67
N SER A 8 -8.96 -4.51 9.55
CA SER A 8 -7.76 -5.21 9.06
C SER A 8 -6.66 -4.24 8.63
N SER A 9 -7.00 -3.12 7.98
CA SER A 9 -6.01 -2.09 7.64
C SER A 9 -5.42 -1.37 8.85
N ILE A 10 -6.20 -1.19 9.93
CA ILE A 10 -5.65 -0.67 11.19
C ILE A 10 -4.78 -1.73 11.85
N ALA A 11 -5.26 -2.96 11.91
CA ALA A 11 -4.57 -4.06 12.58
C ALA A 11 -3.24 -4.41 11.89
N GLU A 12 -3.16 -4.42 10.55
CA GLU A 12 -1.89 -4.68 9.85
C GLU A 12 -0.84 -3.61 10.17
N VAL A 13 -1.21 -2.32 10.20
CA VAL A 13 -0.28 -1.23 10.53
C VAL A 13 0.11 -1.29 12.00
N ALA A 14 -0.85 -1.50 12.91
CA ALA A 14 -0.60 -1.53 14.34
C ALA A 14 0.27 -2.73 14.74
N LEU A 15 0.01 -3.91 14.19
CA LEU A 15 0.79 -5.12 14.45
C LEU A 15 2.18 -5.04 13.84
N THR A 16 2.33 -4.46 12.64
CA THR A 16 3.66 -4.15 12.09
C THR A 16 4.39 -3.15 12.99
N ALA A 17 3.74 -2.06 13.40
CA ALA A 17 4.34 -1.08 14.29
C ALA A 17 4.83 -1.73 15.60
N TYR A 18 3.96 -2.54 16.22
CA TYR A 18 4.28 -3.26 17.44
C TYR A 18 5.42 -4.25 17.22
N ALA A 19 5.34 -5.14 16.23
CA ALA A 19 6.38 -6.13 15.95
C ALA A 19 7.75 -5.48 15.77
N TYR A 20 7.85 -4.45 14.93
CA TYR A 20 9.12 -3.78 14.64
C TYR A 20 9.59 -2.83 15.77
N SER A 21 8.71 -2.41 16.68
CA SER A 21 9.10 -1.71 17.92
C SER A 21 9.77 -2.64 18.93
N GLN A 22 9.42 -3.93 18.91
CA GLN A 22 9.96 -4.93 19.84
C GLN A 22 11.27 -5.55 19.32
N MET A 23 11.63 -5.33 18.05
CA MET A 23 12.94 -5.71 17.52
C MET A 23 14.02 -4.84 18.15
N GLY A 24 15.21 -5.41 18.39
CA GLY A 24 16.35 -4.67 18.95
C GLY A 24 16.80 -3.46 18.11
N THR A 25 16.28 -3.32 16.88
CA THR A 25 16.53 -2.19 15.98
C THR A 25 15.57 -1.01 16.15
N GLY A 26 14.36 -1.24 16.69
CA GLY A 26 13.31 -0.23 16.88
C GLY A 26 12.99 0.61 15.63
N PHE A 27 12.40 1.80 15.83
CA PHE A 27 12.27 2.82 14.78
C PHE A 27 13.38 3.87 14.95
N SER A 28 14.10 4.18 13.89
CA SER A 28 15.19 5.18 13.94
C SER A 28 15.34 5.89 12.60
N PHE A 29 15.19 7.22 12.59
CA PHE A 29 15.39 8.05 11.40
C PHE A 29 16.85 8.49 11.18
N GLY A 30 17.80 8.00 12.01
CA GLY A 30 19.22 8.30 11.88
C GLY A 30 19.92 7.55 10.74
N LEU A 31 21.18 7.89 10.44
CA LEU A 31 22.02 7.27 9.40
C LEU A 31 22.54 5.86 9.76
N SER A 32 21.70 5.03 10.38
CA SER A 32 22.10 3.69 10.82
C SER A 32 21.51 2.59 9.93
N LYS A 33 22.19 1.44 9.89
CA LYS A 33 21.73 0.18 9.28
C LYS A 33 20.41 -0.35 9.91
N LEU A 34 19.89 0.30 10.96
CA LEU A 34 18.65 -0.05 11.67
C LEU A 34 17.39 0.51 11.00
N ASN A 35 17.51 1.22 9.88
CA ASN A 35 16.39 1.84 9.14
C ASN A 35 15.42 0.84 8.47
N LEU A 36 15.62 -0.46 8.64
CA LEU A 36 14.80 -1.48 8.01
C LEU A 36 13.39 -1.56 8.59
N SER A 37 13.24 -1.35 9.90
CA SER A 37 11.94 -1.29 10.56
C SER A 37 11.06 -0.17 10.01
N ASN A 38 11.63 1.04 9.83
CA ASN A 38 10.94 2.16 9.20
C ASN A 38 10.48 1.79 7.80
N HIS A 39 11.36 1.14 7.02
CA HIS A 39 11.03 0.72 5.67
C HIS A 39 9.79 -0.18 5.65
N VAL A 40 9.77 -1.25 6.45
CA VAL A 40 8.63 -2.17 6.49
C VAL A 40 7.35 -1.46 6.95
N PHE A 41 7.43 -0.68 8.03
CA PHE A 41 6.27 0.05 8.55
C PHE A 41 5.65 0.99 7.51
N PHE A 42 6.46 1.82 6.84
CA PHE A 42 5.94 2.75 5.84
C PHE A 42 5.41 2.05 4.59
N MET A 43 5.95 0.89 4.23
CA MET A 43 5.38 0.06 3.15
C MET A 43 4.02 -0.53 3.57
N THR A 44 3.89 -1.04 4.80
CA THR A 44 2.61 -1.55 5.32
C THR A 44 1.57 -0.45 5.40
N LEU A 45 1.95 0.76 5.86
CA LEU A 45 1.07 1.92 5.88
C LEU A 45 0.61 2.31 4.48
N ALA A 46 1.52 2.35 3.51
CA ALA A 46 1.19 2.65 2.12
C ALA A 46 0.21 1.62 1.52
N HIS A 47 0.39 0.35 1.85
CA HIS A 47 -0.51 -0.72 1.46
C HIS A 47 -1.90 -0.54 2.09
N ALA A 48 -2.00 -0.39 3.41
CA ALA A 48 -3.27 -0.12 4.09
C ALA A 48 -4.05 1.05 3.47
N LEU A 49 -3.35 2.16 3.18
CA LEU A 49 -3.92 3.34 2.53
C LEU A 49 -4.40 3.05 1.09
N THR A 50 -3.62 2.30 0.32
CA THR A 50 -3.95 1.92 -1.06
C THR A 50 -5.19 1.02 -1.10
N GLY A 51 -5.27 0.00 -0.23
CA GLY A 51 -6.43 -0.89 -0.16
C GLY A 51 -7.72 -0.11 0.12
N ARG A 52 -7.66 0.84 1.07
CA ARG A 52 -8.78 1.75 1.37
C ARG A 52 -9.11 2.67 0.19
N ALA A 53 -8.12 3.22 -0.50
CA ALA A 53 -8.33 4.06 -1.67
C ALA A 53 -9.05 3.30 -2.81
N LEU A 54 -8.66 2.05 -3.07
CA LEU A 54 -9.28 1.21 -4.11
C LEU A 54 -10.76 0.92 -3.86
N MET A 55 -11.16 0.83 -2.58
CA MET A 55 -12.56 0.62 -2.23
C MET A 55 -13.35 1.92 -2.08
N GLN A 56 -12.71 3.09 -2.00
CA GLN A 56 -13.36 4.35 -1.65
C GLN A 56 -14.61 4.62 -2.50
N PHE A 57 -14.54 4.38 -3.81
CA PHE A 57 -15.66 4.55 -4.72
C PHE A 57 -16.83 3.57 -4.49
N ARG A 58 -16.57 2.43 -3.86
CA ARG A 58 -17.59 1.42 -3.50
C ARG A 58 -18.15 1.61 -2.10
N LEU A 59 -17.54 2.49 -1.30
CA LEU A 59 -17.93 2.80 0.08
C LEU A 59 -18.65 4.16 0.14
N THR A 60 -17.98 5.22 -0.32
CA THR A 60 -18.41 6.62 -0.13
C THR A 60 -18.52 7.41 -1.42
N ARG A 61 -18.08 6.85 -2.56
CA ARG A 61 -18.12 7.50 -3.89
C ARG A 61 -17.34 8.82 -3.99
N SER A 62 -16.41 9.09 -3.07
CA SER A 62 -15.62 10.33 -3.04
C SER A 62 -14.31 10.23 -3.84
N ILE A 63 -14.19 11.04 -4.90
CA ILE A 63 -12.94 11.21 -5.67
C ILE A 63 -11.85 11.86 -4.82
N GLN A 64 -12.22 12.87 -4.01
CA GLN A 64 -11.27 13.62 -3.19
C GLN A 64 -10.61 12.71 -2.15
N ASP A 65 -11.39 11.87 -1.47
CA ASP A 65 -10.84 10.93 -0.49
C ASP A 65 -10.00 9.84 -1.14
N HIS A 66 -10.38 9.38 -2.32
CA HIS A 66 -9.60 8.41 -3.09
C HIS A 66 -8.22 8.99 -3.44
N ALA A 67 -8.19 10.21 -3.98
CA ALA A 67 -6.96 10.92 -4.29
C ALA A 67 -6.13 11.19 -3.03
N PHE A 68 -6.76 11.69 -1.96
CA PHE A 68 -6.10 11.97 -0.69
C PHE A 68 -5.39 10.74 -0.10
N ARG A 69 -6.08 9.58 -0.08
CA ARG A 69 -5.48 8.33 0.40
C ARG A 69 -4.32 7.87 -0.48
N HIS A 70 -4.43 7.97 -1.80
CA HIS A 70 -3.31 7.67 -2.70
C HIS A 70 -2.13 8.62 -2.50
N THR A 71 -2.37 9.92 -2.25
CA THR A 71 -1.33 10.89 -1.91
C THR A 71 -0.61 10.51 -0.61
N LEU A 72 -1.34 10.16 0.45
CA LEU A 72 -0.74 9.69 1.69
C LEU A 72 0.07 8.39 1.50
N ALA A 73 -0.42 7.48 0.66
CA ALA A 73 0.31 6.27 0.32
C ALA A 73 1.62 6.58 -0.41
N ILE A 74 1.61 7.51 -1.38
CA ILE A 74 2.81 7.95 -2.10
C ILE A 74 3.84 8.58 -1.16
N ILE A 75 3.40 9.43 -0.23
CA ILE A 75 4.28 10.02 0.78
C ILE A 75 4.91 8.92 1.65
N SER A 76 4.10 7.94 2.08
CA SER A 76 4.57 6.80 2.86
C SER A 76 5.60 5.97 2.09
N ILE A 77 5.37 5.70 0.80
CA ILE A 77 6.33 5.04 -0.11
C ILE A 77 7.64 5.84 -0.19
N GLY A 78 7.58 7.17 -0.22
CA GLY A 78 8.76 8.04 -0.19
C GLY A 78 9.60 7.83 1.07
N PHE A 79 8.96 7.81 2.25
CA PHE A 79 9.64 7.51 3.52
C PHE A 79 10.19 6.08 3.57
N ALA A 80 9.45 5.11 3.05
CA ALA A 80 9.91 3.73 2.94
C ALA A 80 11.17 3.63 2.06
N TRP A 81 11.20 4.30 0.92
CA TRP A 81 12.35 4.33 0.01
C TRP A 81 13.55 5.00 0.66
N PHE A 82 13.35 6.16 1.29
CA PHE A 82 14.40 6.85 2.03
C PHE A 82 15.05 5.94 3.08
N SER A 83 14.22 5.25 3.87
CA SER A 83 14.68 4.29 4.89
C SER A 83 15.47 3.13 4.27
N LEU A 84 14.98 2.54 3.16
CA LEU A 84 15.69 1.47 2.45
C LEU A 84 17.05 1.92 1.89
N LYS A 85 17.13 3.15 1.39
CA LYS A 85 18.38 3.75 0.91
C LYS A 85 19.38 3.91 2.04
N GLN A 86 18.95 4.42 3.20
CA GLN A 86 19.83 4.57 4.37
C GLN A 86 20.30 3.23 4.93
N ALA A 87 19.50 2.17 4.79
CA ALA A 87 19.90 0.80 5.12
C ALA A 87 20.91 0.20 4.12
N GLY A 88 21.26 0.92 3.03
CA GLY A 88 22.20 0.44 2.01
C GLY A 88 21.63 -0.67 1.12
N MET A 89 20.30 -0.78 1.00
CA MET A 89 19.65 -1.89 0.30
C MET A 89 18.83 -1.49 -0.93
N ALA A 90 18.85 -0.21 -1.29
CA ALA A 90 18.16 0.33 -2.46
C ALA A 90 18.57 -0.36 -3.78
N TYR A 91 19.80 -0.87 -3.87
CA TYR A 91 20.35 -1.51 -5.09
C TYR A 91 20.22 -3.04 -5.11
N SER A 92 19.43 -3.62 -4.20
CA SER A 92 19.10 -5.05 -4.27
C SER A 92 18.04 -5.32 -5.35
N LEU A 93 17.90 -6.58 -5.80
CA LEU A 93 16.80 -6.99 -6.69
C LEU A 93 15.44 -6.55 -6.13
N SER A 94 15.23 -6.71 -4.82
CA SER A 94 14.03 -6.22 -4.12
C SER A 94 13.88 -4.70 -4.21
N GLY A 95 14.97 -3.94 -4.11
CA GLY A 95 14.97 -2.49 -4.29
C GLY A 95 14.60 -2.06 -5.71
N PHE A 96 15.10 -2.75 -6.74
CA PHE A 96 14.73 -2.50 -8.14
C PHE A 96 13.27 -2.85 -8.45
N LEU A 97 12.80 -4.00 -7.97
CA LEU A 97 11.39 -4.39 -8.11
C LEU A 97 10.47 -3.35 -7.46
N MET A 98 10.87 -2.82 -6.30
CA MET A 98 10.15 -1.77 -5.61
C MET A 98 10.15 -0.45 -6.41
N LEU A 99 11.30 -0.02 -6.94
CA LEU A 99 11.35 1.18 -7.80
C LEU A 99 10.45 1.05 -9.02
N GLY A 100 10.47 -0.10 -9.69
CA GLY A 100 9.63 -0.35 -10.86
C GLY A 100 8.15 -0.30 -10.51
N LEU A 101 7.74 -1.07 -9.49
CA LEU A 101 6.35 -1.16 -9.07
C LEU A 101 5.80 0.19 -8.56
N GLN A 102 6.54 0.85 -7.68
CA GLN A 102 6.14 2.12 -7.07
C GLN A 102 6.24 3.28 -8.06
N GLY A 103 7.22 3.26 -8.97
CA GLY A 103 7.34 4.24 -10.03
C GLY A 103 6.15 4.21 -10.98
N VAL A 104 5.71 3.02 -11.40
CA VAL A 104 4.49 2.85 -12.22
C VAL A 104 3.25 3.36 -11.48
N TYR A 105 3.14 3.07 -10.18
CA TYR A 105 2.02 3.55 -9.37
C TYR A 105 1.98 5.07 -9.24
N ILE A 106 3.12 5.72 -8.96
CA ILE A 106 3.21 7.18 -8.89
C ILE A 106 2.88 7.81 -10.25
N LEU A 107 3.41 7.27 -11.34
CA LEU A 107 3.10 7.74 -12.69
C LEU A 107 1.60 7.62 -12.98
N MET A 108 0.99 6.49 -12.60
CA MET A 108 -0.44 6.27 -12.77
C MET A 108 -1.27 7.25 -11.95
N ALA A 109 -0.87 7.55 -10.71
CA ALA A 109 -1.53 8.53 -9.86
C ALA A 109 -1.45 9.94 -10.44
N ILE A 110 -0.29 10.35 -10.97
CA ILE A 110 -0.11 11.65 -11.64
C ILE A 110 -0.99 11.74 -12.89
N LEU A 111 -0.94 10.73 -13.74
CA LEU A 111 -1.74 10.68 -14.97
C LEU A 111 -3.25 10.75 -14.66
N THR A 112 -3.70 9.97 -13.66
CA THR A 112 -5.10 9.97 -13.22
C THR A 112 -5.49 11.34 -12.65
N GLY A 113 -4.63 11.95 -11.82
CA GLY A 113 -4.84 13.28 -11.27
C GLY A 113 -4.99 14.33 -12.37
N LEU A 114 -4.13 14.29 -13.39
CA LEU A 114 -4.21 15.19 -14.55
C LEU A 114 -5.53 15.01 -15.32
N ILE A 115 -5.94 13.77 -15.55
CA ILE A 115 -7.21 13.45 -16.24
C ILE A 115 -8.42 13.95 -15.45
N VAL A 116 -8.39 13.84 -14.13
CA VAL A 116 -9.49 14.31 -13.26
C VAL A 116 -9.53 15.83 -13.16
N LEU A 117 -8.37 16.49 -13.08
CA LEU A 117 -8.29 17.95 -12.93
C LEU A 117 -8.49 18.71 -14.25
N ALA A 118 -8.13 18.09 -15.37
CA ALA A 118 -8.21 18.70 -16.69
C ALA A 118 -8.73 17.71 -17.76
N PRO A 119 -9.95 17.14 -17.58
CA PRO A 119 -10.51 16.14 -18.51
C PRO A 119 -10.66 16.67 -19.93
N GLN A 120 -10.81 17.99 -20.10
CA GLN A 120 -10.89 18.67 -21.39
C GLN A 120 -9.63 18.55 -22.26
N LEU A 121 -8.48 18.21 -21.67
CA LEU A 121 -7.23 17.99 -22.41
C LEU A 121 -7.21 16.62 -23.13
N PHE A 122 -8.18 15.74 -22.85
CA PHE A 122 -8.19 14.37 -23.34
C PHE A 122 -9.43 14.10 -24.20
N PRO A 123 -9.28 13.38 -25.34
CA PRO A 123 -10.41 13.01 -26.18
C PRO A 123 -11.27 11.91 -25.55
N ASP A 124 -12.56 11.84 -25.90
CA ASP A 124 -13.52 10.89 -25.30
C ASP A 124 -13.12 9.42 -25.48
N ASN A 125 -12.55 9.10 -26.65
CA ASN A 125 -12.08 7.75 -26.95
C ASN A 125 -10.94 7.31 -26.01
N PHE A 126 -10.10 8.25 -25.55
CA PHE A 126 -9.04 8.01 -24.58
C PHE A 126 -9.64 7.83 -23.19
N LEU A 127 -10.52 8.75 -22.77
CA LEU A 127 -11.18 8.67 -21.46
C LEU A 127 -11.96 7.36 -21.29
N GLY A 128 -12.67 6.91 -22.33
CA GLY A 128 -13.43 5.66 -22.30
C GLY A 128 -12.55 4.41 -22.17
N LYS A 129 -11.31 4.44 -22.67
CA LYS A 129 -10.34 3.32 -22.55
C LYS A 129 -9.47 3.41 -21.30
N PHE A 130 -9.22 4.61 -20.82
CA PHE A 130 -8.35 4.87 -19.68
C PHE A 130 -8.91 4.25 -18.40
N PHE A 131 -10.22 4.33 -18.17
CA PHE A 131 -10.82 3.84 -16.93
C PHE A 131 -10.69 2.32 -16.70
N PRO A 132 -11.05 1.45 -17.66
CA PRO A 132 -10.80 0.02 -17.51
C PRO A 132 -9.33 -0.28 -17.24
N LEU A 133 -8.42 0.41 -17.94
CA LEU A 133 -6.98 0.25 -17.75
C LEU A 133 -6.54 0.71 -16.35
N HIS A 134 -7.04 1.85 -15.87
CA HIS A 134 -6.76 2.38 -14.55
C HIS A 134 -7.22 1.42 -13.46
N MET A 135 -8.45 0.91 -13.57
CA MET A 135 -8.98 -0.07 -12.63
C MET A 135 -8.17 -1.37 -12.62
N TRP A 136 -7.79 -1.87 -13.80
CA TRP A 136 -6.97 -3.06 -13.91
C TRP A 136 -5.58 -2.84 -13.30
N ALA A 137 -4.92 -1.72 -13.64
CA ALA A 137 -3.60 -1.37 -13.12
C ALA A 137 -3.62 -1.22 -11.59
N GLY A 138 -4.64 -0.58 -11.02
CA GLY A 138 -4.80 -0.45 -9.57
C GLY A 138 -4.94 -1.80 -8.85
N LYS A 139 -5.72 -2.73 -9.41
CA LYS A 139 -5.86 -4.09 -8.87
C LYS A 139 -4.56 -4.90 -8.98
N THR A 140 -3.88 -4.84 -10.13
CA THR A 140 -2.61 -5.53 -10.34
C THR A 140 -1.55 -5.00 -9.39
N PHE A 141 -1.44 -3.67 -9.26
CA PHE A 141 -0.53 -3.04 -8.30
C PHE A 141 -0.81 -3.48 -6.87
N TRP A 142 -2.07 -3.55 -6.45
CA TRP A 142 -2.46 -4.01 -5.10
C TRP A 142 -1.91 -5.40 -4.77
N TRP A 143 -2.07 -6.35 -5.69
CA TRP A 143 -1.57 -7.71 -5.51
C TRP A 143 -0.04 -7.76 -5.50
N LEU A 144 0.61 -7.05 -6.41
CA LEU A 144 2.07 -6.97 -6.45
C LEU A 144 2.63 -6.32 -5.19
N HIS A 145 1.98 -5.29 -4.65
CA HIS A 145 2.38 -4.65 -3.40
C HIS A 145 2.20 -5.59 -2.21
N SER A 146 1.13 -6.39 -2.18
CA SER A 146 0.90 -7.41 -1.14
C SER A 146 2.02 -8.47 -1.16
N LEU A 147 2.35 -9.01 -2.34
CA LEU A 147 3.44 -9.98 -2.50
C LEU A 147 4.80 -9.38 -2.12
N GLN A 148 5.05 -8.14 -2.54
CA GLN A 148 6.28 -7.42 -2.19
C GLN A 148 6.42 -7.22 -0.68
N LEU A 149 5.34 -6.91 0.02
CA LEU A 149 5.32 -6.78 1.48
C LEU A 149 5.65 -8.09 2.16
N LEU A 150 4.97 -9.18 1.79
CA LEU A 150 5.24 -10.51 2.35
C LEU A 150 6.71 -10.92 2.16
N TYR A 151 7.25 -10.66 0.96
CA TYR A 151 8.65 -10.92 0.65
C TYR A 151 9.61 -10.01 1.43
N THR A 152 9.25 -8.75 1.64
CA THR A 152 10.04 -7.78 2.40
C THR A 152 10.10 -8.17 3.88
N HIS A 153 8.97 -8.53 4.49
CA HIS A 153 8.91 -9.08 5.84
C HIS A 153 9.83 -10.31 5.97
N PHE A 154 9.80 -11.22 4.98
CA PHE A 154 10.70 -12.39 4.93
C PHE A 154 12.20 -12.02 4.85
N ILE A 155 12.60 -11.10 3.96
CA ILE A 155 14.00 -10.66 3.84
C ILE A 155 14.47 -9.97 5.11
N VAL A 156 13.65 -9.07 5.68
CA VAL A 156 14.03 -8.32 6.87
C VAL A 156 14.21 -9.28 8.04
N GLY A 157 13.28 -10.21 8.25
CA GLY A 157 13.44 -11.30 9.23
C GLY A 157 14.72 -12.11 8.98
N ARG A 158 15.11 -12.33 7.71
CA ARG A 158 16.38 -13.01 7.37
C ARG A 158 17.60 -12.22 7.79
N LYS A 159 17.63 -10.94 7.46
CA LYS A 159 18.81 -10.07 7.59
C LYS A 159 19.06 -9.63 9.02
N THR A 160 18.04 -9.53 9.85
CA THR A 160 18.19 -9.23 11.27
C THR A 160 18.67 -10.45 12.08
N GLY A 161 18.92 -11.60 11.42
CA GLY A 161 19.22 -12.86 12.09
C GLY A 161 18.00 -13.49 12.75
N GLU A 162 16.85 -12.83 12.65
CA GLU A 162 15.65 -13.23 13.36
C GLU A 162 14.91 -14.40 12.72
N LEU A 163 15.23 -14.80 11.48
CA LEU A 163 14.77 -16.06 10.88
C LEU A 163 15.18 -17.31 11.69
N GLY A 164 16.31 -17.24 12.40
CA GLY A 164 16.70 -18.24 13.41
C GLY A 164 16.03 -18.02 14.78
N CYS A 165 15.53 -16.81 15.04
CA CYS A 165 14.78 -16.44 16.24
C CYS A 165 13.27 -16.67 16.12
N TRP A 166 12.77 -17.19 14.98
CA TRP A 166 11.38 -17.64 14.78
C TRP A 166 10.96 -18.80 15.69
N MET A 167 11.92 -19.43 16.36
CA MET A 167 11.70 -20.40 17.43
C MET A 167 12.14 -19.92 18.82
N LEU A 168 12.85 -18.78 18.93
CA LEU A 168 13.59 -18.41 20.15
C LEU A 168 13.43 -16.94 20.60
N CYS A 169 12.70 -16.10 19.88
CA CYS A 169 12.28 -14.78 20.35
C CYS A 169 11.18 -14.90 21.43
N PRO A 170 10.97 -13.85 22.26
CA PRO A 170 9.80 -13.77 23.12
C PRO A 170 8.51 -14.00 22.31
N GLU A 171 7.61 -14.84 22.83
CA GLU A 171 6.35 -15.24 22.17
C GLU A 171 5.50 -14.04 21.68
N THR A 172 5.64 -12.89 22.32
CA THR A 172 4.94 -11.64 22.00
C THR A 172 5.37 -11.01 20.67
N TYR A 173 6.65 -11.09 20.30
CA TYR A 173 7.14 -10.59 19.01
C TYR A 173 6.68 -11.47 17.85
N GLN A 174 6.81 -12.79 18.02
CA GLN A 174 6.40 -13.75 17.01
C GLN A 174 4.89 -13.66 16.76
N SER A 175 4.09 -13.58 17.81
CA SER A 175 2.64 -13.42 17.66
C SER A 175 2.27 -12.10 16.96
N ALA A 176 2.94 -10.99 17.26
CA ALA A 176 2.74 -9.71 16.58
C ALA A 176 3.11 -9.75 15.09
N TYR A 177 4.25 -10.33 14.75
CA TYR A 177 4.72 -10.47 13.37
C TYR A 177 3.81 -11.39 12.55
N HIS A 178 3.44 -12.56 13.09
CA HIS A 178 2.47 -13.44 12.44
C HIS A 178 1.10 -12.76 12.31
N GLY A 179 0.68 -12.03 13.35
CA GLY A 179 -0.53 -11.21 13.31
C GLY A 179 -0.49 -10.19 12.18
N ALA A 180 0.62 -9.48 11.99
CA ALA A 180 0.80 -8.52 10.89
C ALA A 180 0.68 -9.21 9.52
N LEU A 181 1.34 -10.35 9.32
CA LEU A 181 1.24 -11.12 8.07
C LEU A 181 -0.19 -11.59 7.80
N ILE A 182 -0.87 -12.15 8.80
CA ILE A 182 -2.27 -12.57 8.70
C ILE A 182 -3.16 -11.39 8.35
N MET A 183 -2.95 -10.22 8.98
CA MET A 183 -3.74 -9.02 8.68
C MET A 183 -3.47 -8.49 7.29
N ILE A 184 -2.25 -8.55 6.76
CA ILE A 184 -1.94 -8.23 5.36
C ILE A 184 -2.75 -9.14 4.41
N PHE A 185 -2.82 -10.44 4.70
CA PHE A 185 -3.65 -11.36 3.93
C PHE A 185 -5.14 -11.00 4.02
N ILE A 186 -5.68 -10.78 5.23
CA ILE A 186 -7.09 -10.41 5.43
C ILE A 186 -7.40 -9.08 4.72
N SER A 187 -6.52 -8.09 4.79
CA SER A 187 -6.62 -6.80 4.11
C SER A 187 -6.66 -6.99 2.59
N ALA A 188 -5.75 -7.79 2.04
CA ALA A 188 -5.70 -8.09 0.61
C ALA A 188 -6.97 -8.82 0.12
N PHE A 189 -7.40 -9.87 0.83
CA PHE A 189 -8.58 -10.66 0.46
C PHE A 189 -9.89 -9.91 0.65
N SER A 190 -10.05 -9.14 1.73
CA SER A 190 -11.25 -8.35 1.95
C SER A 190 -11.38 -7.21 0.92
N THR A 191 -10.26 -6.57 0.56
CA THR A 191 -10.22 -5.62 -0.55
C THR A 191 -10.62 -6.28 -1.87
N TYR A 192 -10.04 -7.45 -2.18
CA TYR A 192 -10.42 -8.22 -3.37
C TYR A 192 -11.91 -8.57 -3.40
N TYR A 193 -12.44 -9.06 -2.28
CA TYR A 193 -13.86 -9.41 -2.13
C TYR A 193 -14.76 -8.20 -2.41
N VAL A 194 -14.44 -7.04 -1.84
CA VAL A 194 -15.19 -5.80 -2.09
C VAL A 194 -15.09 -5.40 -3.56
N LEU A 195 -13.92 -5.56 -4.19
CA LEU A 195 -13.66 -5.21 -5.59
C LEU A 195 -14.32 -6.16 -6.62
N THR A 196 -14.70 -7.37 -6.22
CA THR A 196 -15.38 -8.34 -7.09
C THR A 196 -16.89 -8.38 -6.89
N ASN A 197 -17.37 -8.24 -5.65
CA ASN A 197 -18.79 -8.46 -5.32
C ASN A 197 -19.65 -7.20 -5.28
N LYS A 198 -19.05 -6.01 -5.26
CA LYS A 198 -19.79 -4.76 -5.46
C LYS A 198 -19.71 -4.31 -6.93
N PRO A 199 -20.76 -3.71 -7.53
CA PRO A 199 -20.61 -3.09 -8.84
C PRO A 199 -19.71 -1.84 -8.74
N PRO A 200 -18.84 -1.55 -9.72
CA PRO A 200 -18.17 -0.26 -9.79
C PRO A 200 -19.22 0.85 -10.00
N PRO A 201 -19.09 2.02 -9.35
CA PRO A 201 -19.98 3.13 -9.66
C PRO A 201 -19.73 3.63 -11.09
N HIS A 202 -20.77 4.14 -11.72
CA HIS A 202 -20.65 4.90 -12.96
C HIS A 202 -20.09 6.28 -12.58
N ILE A 203 -18.96 6.70 -13.17
CA ILE A 203 -18.33 8.01 -12.89
C ILE A 203 -18.33 8.82 -14.19
N ASN A 204 -19.03 9.96 -14.20
CA ASN A 204 -18.98 10.89 -15.32
C ASN A 204 -17.89 11.96 -15.13
N LEU A 205 -16.72 11.78 -15.77
CA LEU A 205 -15.60 12.72 -15.66
C LEU A 205 -15.86 14.12 -16.24
N ARG A 206 -16.82 14.26 -17.15
CA ARG A 206 -17.12 15.58 -17.74
C ARG A 206 -18.01 16.42 -16.83
N ASN A 207 -18.64 15.82 -15.82
CA ASN A 207 -19.47 16.52 -14.82
C ASN A 207 -19.30 15.89 -13.42
N PRO A 208 -18.10 15.93 -12.83
CA PRO A 208 -17.85 15.33 -11.51
C PRO A 208 -18.58 16.05 -10.37
N VAL A 209 -19.06 17.28 -10.60
CA VAL A 209 -19.70 18.15 -9.59
C VAL A 209 -21.22 18.00 -9.51
N LYS A 210 -21.88 17.50 -10.58
CA LYS A 210 -23.35 17.37 -10.61
C LYS A 210 -23.86 16.07 -9.99
N GLU A 211 -22.99 15.10 -9.77
CA GLU A 211 -23.28 13.97 -8.90
C GLU A 211 -23.06 14.43 -7.45
N LYS A 212 -23.99 15.24 -6.93
CA LYS A 212 -24.28 15.17 -5.49
C LYS A 212 -24.78 13.76 -5.25
N LEU A 213 -23.88 12.89 -4.80
CA LEU A 213 -24.13 11.56 -4.30
C LEU A 213 -24.08 11.61 -2.77
#